data_AF-A0A0D0KXJ3-F1
#
_entry.id   AF-A0A0D0KXJ3-F1
#
_cell.length_a   1.000
_cell.length_b   1.000
_cell.length_c   1.000
_cell.angle_alpha   90.00
_cell.angle_beta   90.00
_cell.angle_gamma   90.00
#
_symmetry.space_group_name_H-M   'P 1'
#
loop_
_entity.id
_entity.type
_entity.pdbx_description
1 polymer ?
#
loop_
_entity_poly.entity_id
_entity_poly.type
_entity_poly.pdbx_seq_one_letter_code
_entity_poly.pdbx_strand_id
1 'polypeptide(L)' 'MPVPAFGAEQTFDDNMAIVMRKAATNVRVEVVPGAGHWLMKESPAATAGPADRFLAAPQ' A
#
# COMPACT_ATOMS: atom_id res chain seq x y z
N MET A 1 14.67 2.29 -6.86
CA MET A 1 13.95 3.18 -5.94
C MET A 1 12.86 2.38 -5.25
N PRO A 2 12.60 2.58 -3.95
CA PRO A 2 11.45 2.01 -3.25
C PRO A 2 10.12 2.37 -3.91
N VAL A 3 9.19 1.42 -3.98
CA VAL A 3 7.83 1.58 -4.48
C VAL A 3 6.84 1.06 -3.44
N PRO A 4 5.84 1.85 -3.01
CA PRO A 4 4.81 1.37 -2.10
C PRO A 4 3.73 0.61 -2.89
N ALA A 5 3.25 -0.49 -2.33
CA ALA A 5 2.16 -1.30 -2.87
C ALA A 5 1.06 -1.43 -1.81
N PHE A 6 -0.03 -0.66 -1.98
CA PHE A 6 -1.17 -0.67 -1.07
C PHE A 6 -2.23 -1.69 -1.51
N GLY A 7 -2.50 -2.67 -0.66
CA GLY A 7 -3.63 -3.60 -0.78
C GLY A 7 -4.73 -3.25 0.21
N ALA A 8 -5.99 -3.54 -0.12
CA ALA A 8 -7.08 -3.46 0.85
C ALA A 8 -7.28 -4.82 1.53
N GLU A 9 -7.53 -4.84 2.83
CA GLU A 9 -7.77 -6.08 3.58
C GLU A 9 -8.92 -6.91 2.98
N GLN A 10 -10.01 -6.26 2.55
CA GLN A 10 -11.17 -6.94 1.99
C GLN A 10 -10.99 -7.25 0.50
N THR A 11 -10.07 -6.57 -0.18
CA THR A 11 -9.83 -6.73 -1.62
C THR A 11 -8.36 -6.52 -1.96
N PHE A 12 -7.77 -7.51 -2.62
CA PHE A 12 -6.42 -7.48 -3.16
C PHE A 12 -5.29 -7.72 -2.13
N ASP A 13 -5.40 -7.32 -0.87
CA ASP A 13 -4.43 -7.65 0.22
C ASP A 13 -2.96 -7.57 -0.27
N ASP A 14 -2.09 -8.48 0.14
CA ASP A 14 -0.69 -8.59 -0.31
C ASP A 14 -0.52 -8.83 -1.83
N ASN A 15 -1.59 -9.16 -2.57
CA ASN A 15 -1.48 -9.39 -4.02
C ASN A 15 -1.06 -8.14 -4.78
N MET A 16 -1.31 -6.93 -4.24
CA MET A 16 -0.79 -5.71 -4.87
C MET A 16 0.73 -5.75 -4.99
N ALA A 17 1.43 -6.27 -3.98
CA ALA A 17 2.88 -6.41 -4.04
C ALA A 17 3.35 -7.44 -5.08
N ILE A 18 2.58 -8.51 -5.29
CA ILE A 18 2.86 -9.52 -6.32
C ILE A 18 2.79 -8.88 -7.72
N VAL A 19 1.74 -8.11 -7.99
CA VAL A 19 1.57 -7.40 -9.27
C VAL A 19 2.67 -6.37 -9.47
N MET A 20 2.94 -5.54 -8.46
CA MET A 20 3.95 -4.48 -8.55
C MET A 20 5.38 -5.01 -8.75
N ARG A 21 5.70 -6.19 -8.20
CA ARG A 21 7.00 -6.85 -8.41
C ARG A 21 7.25 -7.29 -9.85
N LYS A 22 6.25 -7.23 -10.74
CA LYS A 22 6.46 -7.39 -12.19
C LYS A 22 7.06 -6.15 -12.85
N ALA A 23 6.95 -4.98 -12.22
CA ALA A 23 7.42 -3.70 -12.76
C ALA A 23 8.54 -3.05 -11.93
N ALA A 24 8.67 -3.41 -10.64
CA ALA A 24 9.67 -2.82 -9.74
C ALA A 24 10.39 -3.88 -8.89
N THR A 25 11.67 -3.65 -8.60
CA THR A 25 12.52 -4.60 -7.84
C THR A 25 12.59 -4.33 -6.34
N ASN A 26 12.15 -3.15 -5.88
CA ASN A 26 12.14 -2.75 -4.46
C ASN A 26 10.72 -2.32 -4.05
N VAL A 27 9.84 -3.30 -3.84
CA VAL A 27 8.43 -3.09 -3.48
C VAL A 27 8.23 -3.32 -1.98
N ARG A 28 7.63 -2.33 -1.30
CA ARG A 28 7.19 -2.42 0.10
C ARG A 28 5.67 -2.52 0.13
N VAL A 29 5.15 -3.55 0.79
CA VAL A 29 3.71 -3.79 0.88
C VAL A 29 3.13 -3.12 2.11
N GLU A 30 1.93 -2.58 1.99
CA GLU A 30 1.08 -2.14 3.10
C GLU A 30 -0.35 -2.63 2.84
N VAL A 31 -0.94 -3.32 3.82
CA VAL A 31 -2.35 -3.73 3.76
C VAL A 31 -3.16 -2.76 4.60
N VAL A 32 -4.15 -2.13 3.98
CA VAL A 32 -5.04 -1.16 4.64
C VAL A 32 -6.20 -1.92 5.31
N PRO A 33 -6.25 -1.96 6.64
CA PRO A 33 -7.33 -2.61 7.36
C PRO A 33 -8.66 -1.88 7.16
N GLY A 34 -9.76 -2.62 7.18
CA GLY A 34 -11.11 -2.06 7.13
C GLY A 34 -11.53 -1.47 5.77
N ALA A 35 -10.74 -1.68 4.71
CA ALA A 35 -11.01 -1.16 3.38
C ALA A 35 -11.14 -2.28 2.33
N GLY A 36 -11.96 -2.02 1.33
CA GLY A 36 -12.03 -2.63 0.02
C GLY A 36 -11.49 -1.69 -1.06
N HIS A 37 -12.19 -1.52 -2.18
CA HIS A 37 -11.62 -0.85 -3.36
C HIS A 37 -11.24 0.63 -3.12
N TRP A 38 -11.99 1.37 -2.30
CA TRP A 38 -11.80 2.82 -2.14
C TRP A 38 -11.07 3.18 -0.83
N LEU A 39 -9.80 2.78 -0.72
CA LEU A 39 -8.92 2.95 0.45
C LEU A 39 -9.07 4.31 1.16
N MET A 40 -8.92 5.42 0.43
CA MET A 40 -8.99 6.77 0.99
C MET A 40 -10.36 7.18 1.52
N LYS A 41 -11.44 6.57 1.02
CA LYS A 41 -12.81 6.83 1.48
C LYS A 41 -13.18 5.93 2.66
N GLU A 42 -12.74 4.68 2.59
CA GLU A 42 -13.16 3.62 3.50
C GLU A 42 -12.27 3.56 4.75
N SER A 43 -10.99 3.91 4.63
CA SER A 43 -10.05 3.98 5.76
C SER A 43 -8.97 5.06 5.54
N PRO A 44 -9.35 6.36 5.61
CA PRO A 44 -8.45 7.47 5.27
C PRO A 44 -7.17 7.50 6.10
N ALA A 45 -7.28 7.38 7.44
CA ALA A 45 -6.12 7.44 8.33
C ALA A 45 -5.19 6.24 8.15
N ALA A 46 -5.76 5.04 7.96
CA ALA A 46 -5.00 3.82 7.70
C ALA A 46 -4.33 3.80 6.32
N THR A 47 -4.80 4.64 5.38
CA THR A 47 -4.17 4.80 4.06
C THR A 47 -3.10 5.91 4.09
N ALA A 48 -3.42 7.08 4.63
CA ALA A 48 -2.54 8.25 4.59
C ALA A 48 -1.32 8.10 5.50
N GLY A 49 -1.47 7.56 6.72
CA GLY A 49 -0.37 7.43 7.67
C GLY A 49 0.82 6.60 7.14
N PRO A 50 0.60 5.41 6.57
CA PRO A 50 1.67 4.65 5.94
C PRO A 50 2.26 5.32 4.70
N ALA A 51 1.45 6.05 3.91
CA ALA A 51 1.94 6.80 2.76
C ALA A 51 2.92 7.90 3.20
N ASP A 52 2.56 8.68 4.21
CA ASP A 52 3.42 9.72 4.79
C ASP A 52 4.71 9.12 5.35
N ARG A 53 4.62 7.99 6.07
CA ARG A 53 5.79 7.27 6.59
C ARG A 53 6.71 6.80 5.47
N PHE A 54 6.16 6.30 4.37
CA PHE A 54 6.94 5.83 3.24
C PHE A 54 7.72 6.98 2.59
N LEU A 55 7.09 8.14 2.43
CA LEU A 55 7.72 9.33 1.84
C LEU A 55 8.77 9.95 2.76
N ALA A 56 8.57 9.88 4.08
CA ALA A 56 9.53 10.37 5.07
C ALA A 56 10.73 9.43 5.31
N ALA A 57 10.64 8.17 4.88
CA ALA A 57 11.70 7.20 5.11
C ALA A 57 12.98 7.55 4.33
N PRO A 58 14.17 7.39 4.94
CA PRO A 58 15.43 7.50 4.21
C PRO A 58 15.48 6.50 3.05
N GLN A 59 16.03 6.93 1.92
CA GLN A 59 16.12 6.15 0.68
C GLN A 59 17.50 5.51 0.51
#